data_AF-A0A6B3FW51-F1
#
_entry.id   AF-A0A6B3FW51-F1
#
_cell.length_a   1.000
_cell.length_b   1.000
_cell.length_c   1.000
_cell.angle_alpha   90.00
_cell.angle_beta   90.00
_cell.angle_gamma   90.00
#
_symmetry.space_group_name_H-M   'P 1'
#
loop_
_entity.id
_entity.type
_entity.pdbx_description
1 polymer ?
#
loop_
_entity_poly.entity_id
_entity_poly.type
_entity_poly.pdbx_seq_one_letter_code
_entity_poly.pdbx_strand_id
1 'polypeptide(L)'
;EVERLAALWTTALEALGRLLGDPAAGGHTPGDFPLVQVDQPEIDALEARAPLADLLPLSPLQAGLYFLTGFGAEGDGPDVYTTQTV
;
A
#
# COMPACT_ATOMS: atom_id res chain seq x y z
N GLU A 1 -23.09 37.26 -1.77
CA GLU A 1 -22.32 36.18 -2.42
C GLU A 1 -21.24 35.59 -1.53
N VAL A 2 -20.34 36.41 -0.97
CA VAL A 2 -19.32 35.96 -0.01
C VAL A 2 -19.92 35.21 1.19
N GLU A 3 -21.00 35.73 1.78
CA GLU A 3 -21.69 35.06 2.91
C GLU A 3 -22.27 33.70 2.55
N ARG A 4 -22.79 33.56 1.32
CA ARG A 4 -23.34 32.30 0.80
C ARG A 4 -22.24 31.27 0.60
N LEU A 5 -21.10 31.68 0.03
CA LEU A 5 -19.93 30.82 -0.11
C LEU A 5 -19.40 30.38 1.25
N ALA A 6 -19.27 31.30 2.22
CA ALA A 6 -18.82 30.99 3.56
C ALA A 6 -19.75 29.97 4.24
N ALA A 7 -21.07 30.13 4.15
CA ALA A 7 -22.03 29.18 4.69
C ALA A 7 -21.90 27.79 4.04
N LEU A 8 -21.78 27.72 2.71
CA LEU A 8 -21.58 26.44 2.00
C LEU A 8 -20.26 25.76 2.37
N TRP A 9 -19.20 26.54 2.54
CA TRP A 9 -17.89 26.03 2.95
C TRP A 9 -17.93 25.43 4.35
N THR A 10 -18.54 26.13 5.31
CA THR A 10 -18.72 25.60 6.68
C THR A 10 -19.55 24.32 6.66
N THR A 11 -20.66 24.28 5.93
CA THR A 11 -21.47 23.06 5.78
C THR A 11 -20.67 21.89 5.20
N ALA A 12 -19.82 22.15 4.20
CA ALA A 12 -18.97 21.11 3.60
C ALA A 12 -17.94 20.59 4.60
N LEU A 13 -17.30 21.47 5.36
CA LEU A 13 -16.33 21.08 6.41
C LEU A 13 -16.99 20.29 7.55
N GLU A 14 -18.20 20.66 7.97
CA GLU A 14 -18.97 19.91 8.97
C GLU A 14 -19.37 18.52 8.47
N ALA A 15 -19.67 18.39 7.17
CA ALA A 15 -19.94 17.10 6.55
C ALA A 15 -18.68 16.21 6.52
N LEU A 16 -17.51 16.78 6.17
CA LEU A 16 -16.23 16.07 6.22
C LEU A 16 -15.86 15.67 7.65
N GLY A 17 -16.07 16.53 8.64
CA GLY A 17 -15.81 16.21 10.05
C GLY A 17 -16.67 15.05 10.56
N ARG A 18 -17.95 14.98 10.15
CA ARG A 18 -18.81 13.83 10.44
C ARG A 18 -18.34 12.55 9.74
N LEU A 19 -17.87 12.66 8.50
CA LEU A 19 -17.34 11.51 7.76
C LEU A 19 -16.10 10.95 8.45
N LEU A 20 -15.10 11.79 8.75
CA LEU A 20 -13.84 11.37 9.40
C LEU A 20 -14.00 10.88 10.85
N GLY A 21 -15.18 11.09 11.46
CA GLY A 21 -15.51 10.55 12.78
C GLY A 21 -15.87 9.07 12.78
N ASP A 22 -16.14 8.48 11.61
CA ASP A 22 -16.33 7.04 11.46
C ASP A 22 -14.95 6.35 11.47
N PRO A 23 -14.68 5.37 12.35
CA PRO A 23 -13.43 4.62 12.35
C PRO A 23 -13.17 3.85 11.04
N ALA A 24 -14.21 3.60 10.24
CA ALA A 24 -14.09 3.02 8.91
C ALA A 24 -13.91 4.09 7.81
N ALA A 25 -14.01 5.38 8.14
CA ALA A 25 -13.72 6.46 7.21
C ALA A 25 -12.23 6.81 7.25
N GLY A 26 -11.59 6.69 6.10
CA GLY A 26 -10.14 6.77 5.96
C GLY A 26 -9.60 5.46 5.41
N GLY A 27 -8.28 5.36 5.31
CA GLY A 27 -7.57 4.26 4.66
C GLY A 27 -6.41 4.82 3.87
N HIS A 28 -5.43 3.97 3.57
CA HIS A 28 -4.34 4.41 2.70
C HIS A 28 -4.85 4.60 1.27
N THR A 29 -4.32 5.63 0.63
CA THR A 29 -4.51 5.92 -0.79
C THR A 29 -3.20 5.70 -1.53
N PRO A 30 -3.21 5.54 -2.86
CA PRO A 30 -1.98 5.48 -3.64
C PRO A 30 -1.03 6.66 -3.40
N GLY A 31 -1.57 7.83 -3.02
CA GLY A 31 -0.78 9.01 -2.70
C GLY A 31 0.09 8.85 -1.44
N ASP A 32 -0.26 7.94 -0.53
CA ASP A 32 0.50 7.66 0.69
C ASP A 32 1.74 6.78 0.41
N PHE A 33 1.81 6.12 -0.76
CA PHE A 33 2.88 5.21 -1.15
C PHE A 33 3.61 5.66 -2.43
N PRO A 34 4.28 6.84 -2.44
CA PRO A 34 4.83 7.44 -3.66
C PRO A 34 5.98 6.63 -4.29
N LEU A 35 6.57 5.68 -3.57
CA LEU A 35 7.70 4.88 -4.02
C LEU A 35 7.30 3.61 -4.78
N VAL A 36 6.01 3.26 -4.79
CA VAL A 36 5.50 2.06 -5.44
C VAL A 36 4.30 2.42 -6.31
N GLN A 37 4.23 1.80 -7.49
CA GLN A 37 3.04 1.88 -8.32
C GLN A 37 2.04 0.87 -7.80
N VAL A 38 0.99 1.35 -7.13
CA VAL A 38 -0.06 0.52 -6.52
C VAL A 38 -1.41 1.20 -6.73
N ASP A 39 -2.46 0.42 -6.96
CA ASP A 39 -3.83 0.92 -7.05
C ASP A 39 -4.62 0.73 -5.75
N GLN A 40 -5.80 1.35 -5.67
CA GLN A 40 -6.63 1.26 -4.45
C GLN A 40 -7.06 -0.19 -4.13
N PRO A 41 -7.53 -1.01 -5.09
CA PRO A 41 -7.84 -2.42 -4.84
C PRO A 41 -6.68 -3.24 -4.26
N GLU A 42 -5.44 -2.99 -4.70
CA GLU A 42 -4.25 -3.65 -4.18
C GLU A 42 -3.97 -3.27 -2.72
N ILE A 43 -4.10 -1.97 -2.38
CA ILE A 43 -3.98 -1.48 -1.00
C ILE A 43 -5.04 -2.14 -0.11
N ASP A 44 -6.30 -2.11 -0.53
CA ASP A 44 -7.42 -2.69 0.22
C ASP A 44 -7.20 -4.19 0.48
N ALA A 45 -6.67 -4.92 -0.50
CA ALA A 45 -6.36 -6.34 -0.37
C ALA A 45 -5.21 -6.63 0.62
N LEU A 46 -4.22 -5.72 0.71
CA LEU A 46 -3.12 -5.83 1.68
C LEU A 46 -3.62 -5.54 3.10
N GLU A 47 -4.42 -4.47 3.27
CA GLU A 47 -5.00 -4.09 4.56
C GLU A 47 -5.95 -5.16 5.11
N ALA A 48 -6.69 -5.86 4.24
CA ALA A 48 -7.54 -6.98 4.64
C ALA A 48 -6.76 -8.16 5.23
N ARG A 49 -5.45 -8.28 4.93
CA ARG A 49 -4.59 -9.36 5.43
C ARG A 49 -3.89 -8.99 6.74
N ALA A 50 -3.47 -7.74 6.87
CA ALA A 50 -2.80 -7.22 8.06
C ALA A 50 -2.82 -5.68 8.06
N PRO A 51 -2.72 -5.03 9.24
CA PRO A 51 -2.55 -3.58 9.30
C PRO A 51 -1.32 -3.13 8.51
N LEU A 52 -1.52 -2.28 7.50
CA LEU A 52 -0.46 -1.73 6.67
C LEU A 52 0.15 -0.52 7.37
N ALA A 53 1.48 -0.48 7.51
CA ALA A 53 2.18 0.66 8.09
C ALA A 53 2.93 1.46 7.02
N ASP A 54 3.52 0.77 6.04
CA ASP A 54 4.24 1.36 4.92
C ASP A 54 4.30 0.35 3.78
N LEU A 55 4.51 0.83 2.55
CA LEU A 55 4.66 0.03 1.35
C LEU A 55 5.89 0.52 0.57
N LEU A 56 6.96 -0.26 0.65
CA LEU A 56 8.28 0.07 0.08
C LEU A 56 8.61 -0.85 -1.09
N PRO A 57 9.32 -0.34 -2.12
CA PRO A 57 9.84 -1.19 -3.18
C PRO A 57 10.90 -2.14 -2.61
N LEU A 58 11.12 -3.26 -3.30
CA LEU A 58 12.22 -4.17 -2.95
C LEU A 58 13.54 -3.42 -3.00
N SER A 59 14.35 -3.58 -1.96
CA SER A 59 15.75 -3.15 -2.02
C SER A 59 16.51 -3.89 -3.12
N PRO A 60 17.64 -3.36 -3.63
CA PRO A 60 18.39 -4.00 -4.70
C PRO A 60 18.77 -5.46 -4.42
N LEU A 61 19.14 -5.78 -3.17
CA LEU A 61 19.43 -7.15 -2.77
C LEU A 61 18.18 -8.03 -2.82
N GLN A 62 17.06 -7.57 -2.25
CA GLN A 62 15.79 -8.32 -2.28
C GLN A 62 15.29 -8.56 -3.71
N ALA A 63 15.44 -7.58 -4.61
CA ALA A 63 15.11 -7.74 -6.03
C ALA A 63 16.00 -8.81 -6.70
N GLY A 64 17.30 -8.81 -6.39
CA GLY A 64 18.23 -9.85 -6.86
C GLY A 64 17.90 -11.25 -6.34
N LEU A 65 17.54 -11.37 -5.05
CA LEU A 65 17.08 -12.62 -4.45
C LEU A 65 15.80 -13.11 -5.13
N TYR A 66 14.81 -12.23 -5.31
CA TYR A 66 13.54 -12.53 -5.97
C TYR A 66 13.76 -13.02 -7.41
N PHE A 67 14.62 -12.35 -8.18
CA PHE A 67 14.98 -12.77 -9.54
C PHE A 67 15.54 -14.20 -9.57
N LEU A 68 16.43 -14.55 -8.63
CA LEU A 68 17.08 -15.86 -8.59
C LEU A 68 16.13 -17.00 -8.21
N THR A 69 15.08 -16.74 -7.43
CA THR A 69 14.03 -17.75 -7.19
C THR A 69 13.30 -18.17 -8.47
N GLY A 70 13.22 -17.28 -9.47
CA GLY A 70 12.67 -17.59 -10.78
C GLY A 70 13.54 -18.57 -11.60
N PHE A 71 14.87 -18.49 -11.48
CA PHE A 71 15.80 -19.40 -12.17
C PHE A 71 15.81 -20.81 -11.57
N GLY A 72 15.63 -20.92 -10.25
CA GLY A 72 15.52 -22.21 -9.56
C GLY A 72 14.21 -22.96 -9.85
N ALA A 73 13.22 -22.30 -10.47
CA ALA A 73 11.95 -22.93 -10.85
C ALA A 73 11.96 -23.51 -12.28
N GLU A 74 12.84 -23.03 -13.17
CA GLU A 74 12.97 -23.52 -14.55
C GLU A 74 13.97 -24.67 -14.71
N GLY A 75 14.85 -24.87 -13.73
CA GLY A 75 15.71 -26.06 -13.63
C GLY A 75 15.44 -26.77 -12.32
N ASP A 76 15.42 -28.11 -12.34
CA ASP A 76 15.27 -29.03 -11.20
C ASP A 76 16.46 -28.95 -10.20
N GLY A 77 16.95 -27.74 -9.93
CA GLY A 77 18.03 -27.42 -9.03
C GLY A 77 17.49 -26.92 -7.70
N PRO A 78 18.09 -27.31 -6.56
CA PRO A 78 17.60 -26.90 -5.25
C PRO A 78 17.68 -25.38 -5.10
N ASP A 79 16.68 -24.79 -4.43
CA ASP A 79 16.66 -23.35 -4.14
C ASP A 79 17.98 -22.95 -3.48
N VAL A 80 18.75 -22.14 -4.22
CA VAL A 80 20.11 -21.71 -3.87
C VAL A 80 20.16 -21.03 -2.49
N TYR A 81 19.02 -20.54 -1.99
CA TYR A 81 18.93 -19.91 -0.67
C TYR A 81 18.47 -20.82 0.47
N THR A 82 18.06 -22.06 0.19
CA THR A 82 17.74 -23.07 1.22
C THR A 82 18.80 -24.17 1.32
N THR A 83 19.80 -24.16 0.42
CA THR A 83 20.89 -25.14 0.46
C THR A 83 21.96 -24.73 1.45
N GLN A 84 21.86 -25.28 2.66
CA GLN A 84 22.99 -25.32 3.58
C GLN A 84 24.03 -26.32 3.04
N THR A 85 25.09 -25.83 2.42
CA THR A 85 26.27 -26.64 2.13
C THR A 85 27.00 -26.90 3.44
N VAL A 86 27.03 -28.16 3.86
CA VAL A 86 27.79 -28.66 5.01
C VAL A 86 29.13 -29.20 4.53
#